data_AF-A0AAW1VLK4-F1
#
_entry.id   AF-A0AAW1VLK4-F1
#
_cell.length_a   1.000
_cell.length_b   1.000
_cell.length_c   1.000
_cell.angle_alpha   90.00
_cell.angle_beta   90.00
_cell.angle_gamma   90.00
#
_symmetry.space_group_name_H-M   'P 1'
#
loop_
_entity.id
_entity.type
_entity.pdbx_description
1 polymer ?
#
loop_
_entity_poly.entity_id
_entity_poly.type
_entity_poly.pdbx_seq_one_letter_code
_entity_poly.pdbx_strand_id
1 'polypeptide(L)'
;MDAETTTVKPMERQKKRKALDKERRLHTAEEETKPKSSMDVELKTTDPLAATASVSSSAAAASSSGVLPEFHVGVFKDLASADGSVREAAAEALATELMEVQRAYEGLENKELVEGGGVKLEAEKDDGLNDCAPSLRYALRRLIRGVSSSRECARQGFALGLTILVSTIHSIKVDSLLKLIVDFLEVSSSMKGQEQRDRLLGRLFAYGALGRSGRLAEEWISDRNTPPSRNSLVFFIALASKKRYLQEPAVSVLLA
;
A
#
# COMPACT_ATOMS: atom_id res chain seq x y z
N MET A 1 40.77 58.30 -23.29
CA MET A 1 40.95 56.84 -23.47
C MET A 1 40.22 56.23 -22.29
N ASP A 2 38.91 56.10 -22.45
CA ASP A 2 37.99 55.87 -21.33
C ASP A 2 37.43 54.45 -21.46
N ALA A 3 37.82 53.61 -20.52
CA ALA A 3 37.36 52.24 -20.41
C ALA A 3 36.06 52.22 -19.58
N GLU A 4 34.91 52.18 -20.25
CA GLU A 4 33.60 51.94 -19.63
C GLU A 4 33.51 50.50 -19.11
N THR A 5 33.54 50.34 -17.79
CA THR A 5 33.25 49.08 -17.10
C THR A 5 31.73 48.99 -16.87
N THR A 6 31.04 48.24 -17.74
CA THR A 6 29.61 47.98 -17.61
C THR A 6 29.35 46.96 -16.50
N THR A 7 28.94 47.46 -15.34
CA THR A 7 28.54 46.63 -14.19
C THR A 7 27.12 46.09 -14.37
N VAL A 8 27.01 44.86 -14.87
CA VAL A 8 25.71 44.18 -15.02
C VAL A 8 25.12 43.84 -13.65
N LYS A 9 23.95 44.40 -13.34
CA LYS A 9 23.24 44.21 -12.06
C LYS A 9 22.87 42.73 -11.82
N PRO A 10 22.96 42.22 -10.58
CA PRO A 10 22.79 40.80 -10.25
C PRO A 10 21.43 40.19 -10.65
N MET A 11 20.38 41.01 -10.69
CA MET A 11 19.02 40.63 -11.11
C MET A 11 18.93 40.22 -12.59
N GLU A 12 19.70 40.87 -13.47
CA GLU A 12 19.75 40.55 -14.91
C GLU A 12 20.40 39.17 -15.14
N ARG A 13 21.44 38.85 -14.37
CA ARG A 13 22.16 37.57 -14.46
C ARG A 13 21.28 36.41 -13.98
N GLN A 14 20.48 36.62 -12.94
CA GLN A 14 19.57 35.58 -12.43
C GLN A 14 18.39 35.34 -13.38
N LYS A 15 17.88 36.39 -14.03
CA LYS A 15 16.80 36.29 -15.03
C LYS A 15 17.27 35.52 -16.28
N LYS A 16 18.49 35.79 -16.75
CA LYS A 16 19.11 35.05 -17.88
C LYS A 16 19.33 33.56 -17.55
N ARG A 17 19.75 33.24 -16.32
CA ARG A 17 19.92 31.83 -15.90
C ARG A 17 18.59 31.06 -15.84
N LYS A 18 17.50 31.70 -15.37
CA LYS A 18 16.17 31.07 -15.34
C LYS A 18 15.56 30.90 -16.74
N ALA A 19 15.87 31.80 -17.68
CA ALA A 19 15.43 31.66 -19.07
C ALA A 19 16.13 30.49 -19.78
N LEU A 20 17.45 30.37 -19.61
CA LEU A 20 18.24 29.25 -20.16
C LEU A 20 17.81 27.88 -19.60
N ASP A 21 17.50 27.78 -18.31
CA ASP A 21 17.05 26.51 -17.72
C ASP A 21 15.62 26.14 -18.18
N LYS A 22 14.80 27.12 -18.56
CA LYS A 22 13.47 26.91 -19.15
C LYS A 22 13.56 26.41 -20.59
N GLU A 23 14.43 26.97 -21.41
CA GLU A 23 14.67 26.48 -22.79
C GLU A 23 15.27 25.08 -22.80
N ARG A 24 16.19 24.78 -21.88
CA ARG A 24 16.80 23.45 -21.78
C ARG A 24 15.76 22.36 -21.46
N ARG A 25 14.79 22.66 -20.59
CA ARG A 25 13.68 21.74 -20.26
C ARG A 25 12.66 21.58 -21.39
N LEU A 26 12.49 22.61 -22.22
CA LEU A 26 11.63 22.52 -23.41
C LEU A 26 12.28 21.64 -24.49
N HIS A 27 13.59 21.78 -24.73
CA HIS A 27 14.32 20.93 -25.67
C HIS A 27 14.34 19.45 -25.26
N THR A 28 14.46 19.13 -23.96
CA THR A 28 14.40 17.74 -23.48
C THR A 28 12.99 17.14 -23.62
N ALA A 29 11.93 17.94 -23.51
CA ALA A 29 10.55 17.48 -23.68
C ALA A 29 10.16 17.28 -25.17
N GLU A 30 10.80 18.00 -26.09
CA GLU A 30 10.59 17.82 -27.54
C GLU A 30 11.34 16.61 -28.12
N GLU A 31 12.45 16.16 -27.50
CA GLU A 31 13.13 14.92 -27.91
C GLU A 31 12.38 13.64 -27.52
N GLU A 32 11.60 13.65 -26.44
CA GLU A 32 10.86 12.46 -25.97
C GLU A 32 9.52 12.21 -26.69
N THR A 33 9.09 13.09 -27.61
CA THR A 33 7.75 13.03 -28.23
C THR A 33 7.72 12.65 -29.73
N LYS A 34 8.83 12.21 -30.34
CA LYS A 34 8.80 11.69 -31.73
C LYS A 34 8.49 10.18 -31.78
N PRO A 35 7.51 9.74 -32.61
CA PRO A 35 7.14 8.33 -32.73
C PRO A 35 8.18 7.59 -33.59
N LYS A 36 8.66 6.43 -33.12
CA LYS A 36 9.43 5.49 -33.94
C LYS A 36 8.46 4.63 -34.75
N SER A 37 8.36 4.88 -36.06
CA SER A 37 7.68 4.02 -37.03
C SER A 37 8.68 3.25 -37.90
N SER A 38 8.22 2.06 -38.30
CA SER A 38 8.79 0.94 -39.08
C SER A 38 9.35 1.21 -40.49
N MET A 39 10.29 0.35 -40.93
CA MET A 39 10.38 -0.38 -42.23
C MET A 39 11.75 -1.12 -42.27
N ASP A 40 11.83 -2.46 -42.18
CA ASP A 40 11.65 -3.55 -43.19
C ASP A 40 12.82 -3.73 -44.18
N VAL A 41 13.31 -4.99 -44.32
CA VAL A 41 13.59 -5.75 -45.57
C VAL A 41 14.58 -6.93 -45.38
N GLU A 42 14.04 -8.12 -45.69
CA GLU A 42 14.56 -9.41 -46.25
C GLU A 42 15.71 -10.19 -45.57
N LEU A 43 15.50 -11.45 -45.13
CA LEU A 43 15.11 -12.73 -45.77
C LEU A 43 16.32 -13.52 -46.33
N LYS A 44 16.66 -14.61 -45.64
CA LYS A 44 17.08 -15.86 -46.29
C LYS A 44 16.80 -17.09 -45.39
N THR A 45 15.81 -17.83 -45.87
CA THR A 45 15.44 -19.25 -45.68
C THR A 45 16.50 -20.20 -45.12
N THR A 46 16.08 -21.10 -44.21
CA THR A 46 16.03 -22.58 -44.37
C THR A 46 15.43 -23.25 -43.12
N ASP A 47 14.26 -23.89 -43.25
CA ASP A 47 13.81 -25.03 -42.42
C ASP A 47 14.38 -26.35 -43.01
N PRO A 48 14.20 -27.57 -42.44
CA PRO A 48 13.44 -27.99 -41.23
C PRO A 48 14.21 -28.99 -40.30
N LEU A 49 13.74 -29.24 -39.06
CA LEU A 49 13.51 -30.60 -38.51
C LEU A 49 13.04 -30.63 -37.03
N ALA A 50 11.85 -31.21 -36.85
CA ALA A 50 11.37 -32.12 -35.79
C ALA A 50 12.05 -32.23 -34.41
N ALA A 51 11.24 -32.08 -33.34
CA ALA A 51 11.06 -33.01 -32.19
C ALA A 51 10.13 -32.33 -31.15
N THR A 52 8.84 -32.67 -31.01
CA THR A 52 8.26 -33.75 -30.18
C THR A 52 8.89 -33.98 -28.81
N ALA A 53 8.09 -33.74 -27.75
CA ALA A 53 8.01 -34.40 -26.43
C ALA A 53 7.78 -33.32 -25.35
N SER A 54 6.60 -33.16 -24.74
CA SER A 54 5.94 -34.03 -23.75
C SER A 54 6.76 -34.27 -22.48
N VAL A 55 6.04 -34.27 -21.34
CA VAL A 55 6.39 -34.76 -19.99
C VAL A 55 6.87 -33.67 -19.03
N SER A 56 6.39 -33.53 -17.80
CA SER A 56 5.20 -33.98 -17.09
C SER A 56 5.19 -33.27 -15.74
N SER A 57 4.00 -33.06 -15.21
CA SER A 57 3.70 -33.12 -13.79
C SER A 57 4.53 -34.18 -13.05
N SER A 58 5.31 -33.77 -12.06
CA SER A 58 5.83 -34.65 -11.02
C SER A 58 5.13 -34.34 -9.70
N ALA A 59 4.04 -35.07 -9.46
CA ALA A 59 3.63 -35.43 -8.12
C ALA A 59 4.60 -36.52 -7.59
N ALA A 60 5.27 -36.23 -6.48
CA ALA A 60 5.88 -37.20 -5.58
C ALA A 60 5.99 -36.50 -4.21
N ALA A 61 5.10 -36.83 -3.28
CA ALA A 61 5.23 -37.90 -2.30
C ALA A 61 5.92 -37.38 -1.01
N ALA A 62 5.21 -37.61 0.09
CA ALA A 62 5.35 -36.95 1.37
C ALA A 62 6.71 -37.13 2.05
N SER A 63 7.19 -36.03 2.63
CA SER A 63 8.03 -36.02 3.83
C SER A 63 7.34 -35.16 4.89
N SER A 64 7.07 -35.76 6.03
CA SER A 64 6.39 -35.16 7.18
C SER A 64 7.33 -34.23 7.94
N SER A 65 7.46 -32.99 7.44
CA SER A 65 7.99 -31.84 8.19
C SER A 65 6.98 -30.71 8.03
N GLY A 66 6.46 -30.19 9.15
CA GLY A 66 5.34 -29.24 9.20
C GLY A 66 5.48 -28.06 8.23
N VAL A 67 4.85 -28.18 7.07
CA VAL A 67 4.76 -27.09 6.08
C VAL A 67 3.79 -26.07 6.67
N LEU A 68 4.34 -24.99 7.23
CA LEU A 68 3.53 -23.84 7.62
C LEU A 68 2.84 -23.28 6.36
N PRO A 69 1.58 -22.83 6.46
CA PRO A 69 0.90 -22.20 5.33
C PRO A 69 1.76 -21.05 4.76
N GLU A 70 2.04 -21.10 3.47
CA GLU A 70 2.85 -20.07 2.79
C GLU A 70 1.95 -18.94 2.30
N PHE A 71 2.23 -17.72 2.77
CA PHE A 71 1.51 -16.53 2.33
C PHE A 71 2.03 -16.06 0.96
N HIS A 72 1.15 -16.07 -0.04
CA HIS A 72 1.51 -15.67 -1.39
C HIS A 72 1.35 -14.16 -1.59
N VAL A 73 2.46 -13.45 -1.79
CA VAL A 73 2.45 -11.98 -2.01
C VAL A 73 1.73 -11.57 -3.31
N GLY A 74 1.51 -12.50 -4.24
CA GLY A 74 0.79 -12.25 -5.50
C GLY A 74 -0.66 -11.79 -5.33
N VAL A 75 -1.30 -12.14 -4.20
CA VAL A 75 -2.73 -11.87 -3.93
C VAL A 75 -3.06 -10.37 -3.92
N PHE A 76 -2.08 -9.49 -3.64
CA PHE A 76 -2.28 -8.03 -3.63
C PHE A 76 -2.53 -7.43 -5.02
N LYS A 77 -2.14 -8.11 -6.11
CA LYS A 77 -2.30 -7.57 -7.47
C LYS A 77 -3.77 -7.34 -7.81
N ASP A 78 -4.61 -8.29 -7.41
CA ASP A 78 -6.02 -8.32 -7.79
C ASP A 78 -6.86 -7.35 -6.95
N LEU A 79 -6.38 -6.93 -5.76
CA LEU A 79 -6.93 -5.79 -5.02
C LEU A 79 -6.85 -4.47 -5.80
N ALA A 80 -5.94 -4.36 -6.77
CA ALA A 80 -5.82 -3.19 -7.64
C ALA A 80 -6.55 -3.35 -8.98
N SER A 81 -7.34 -4.41 -9.16
CA SER A 81 -8.14 -4.65 -10.35
C SER A 81 -9.20 -3.56 -10.54
N ALA A 82 -9.55 -3.27 -11.79
CA ALA A 82 -10.65 -2.36 -12.11
C ALA A 82 -12.02 -2.98 -11.80
N ASP A 83 -12.14 -4.30 -11.89
CA ASP A 83 -13.36 -5.05 -11.60
C ASP A 83 -13.58 -5.17 -10.09
N GLY A 84 -14.77 -4.79 -9.62
CA GLY A 84 -15.15 -4.88 -8.21
C GLY A 84 -15.23 -6.30 -7.69
N SER A 85 -15.74 -7.23 -8.51
CA SER A 85 -15.93 -8.64 -8.12
C SER A 85 -14.58 -9.33 -7.91
N VAL A 86 -13.61 -9.00 -8.76
CA VAL A 86 -12.22 -9.49 -8.62
C VAL A 86 -11.57 -8.95 -7.35
N ARG A 87 -11.81 -7.69 -6.99
CA ARG A 87 -11.28 -7.10 -5.75
C ARG A 87 -11.89 -7.76 -4.51
N GLU A 88 -13.18 -8.05 -4.53
CA GLU A 88 -13.89 -8.72 -3.43
C GLU A 88 -13.34 -10.14 -3.20
N ALA A 89 -13.30 -10.95 -4.27
CA ALA A 89 -12.74 -12.30 -4.20
C ALA A 89 -11.27 -12.30 -3.73
N ALA A 90 -10.45 -11.36 -4.21
CA ALA A 90 -9.07 -11.23 -3.78
C ALA A 90 -8.94 -10.81 -2.31
N ALA A 91 -9.84 -9.96 -1.81
CA ALA A 91 -9.86 -9.54 -0.41
C ALA A 91 -10.29 -10.68 0.53
N GLU A 92 -11.26 -11.50 0.12
CA GLU A 92 -11.66 -12.70 0.83
C GLU A 92 -10.54 -13.75 0.86
N ALA A 93 -9.94 -14.06 -0.29
CA ALA A 93 -8.83 -15.01 -0.40
C ALA A 93 -7.62 -14.58 0.47
N LEU A 94 -7.29 -13.29 0.46
CA LEU A 94 -6.24 -12.73 1.31
C LEU A 94 -6.52 -12.97 2.80
N ALA A 95 -7.77 -12.76 3.24
CA ALA A 95 -8.15 -12.92 4.63
C ALA A 95 -8.15 -14.39 5.05
N THR A 96 -8.62 -15.31 4.19
CA THR A 96 -8.60 -16.75 4.49
C THR A 96 -7.18 -17.28 4.60
N GLU A 97 -6.30 -16.94 3.66
CA GLU A 97 -4.90 -17.38 3.71
C GLU A 97 -4.19 -16.85 4.96
N LEU A 98 -4.36 -15.56 5.28
CA LEU A 98 -3.72 -14.97 6.45
C LEU A 98 -4.29 -15.46 7.77
N MET A 99 -5.58 -15.81 7.81
CA MET A 99 -6.19 -16.45 8.99
C MET A 99 -5.58 -17.83 9.22
N GLU A 100 -5.39 -18.64 8.18
CA GLU A 100 -4.74 -19.95 8.28
C GLU A 100 -3.29 -19.82 8.76
N VAL A 101 -2.54 -18.86 8.20
CA VAL A 101 -1.17 -18.54 8.62
C VAL A 101 -1.13 -18.12 10.09
N GLN A 102 -2.04 -17.23 10.52
CA GLN A 102 -2.10 -16.77 11.91
C GLN A 102 -2.47 -17.92 12.87
N ARG A 103 -3.44 -18.76 12.49
CA ARG A 103 -3.85 -19.93 13.29
C ARG A 103 -2.70 -20.92 13.45
N ALA A 104 -1.95 -21.18 12.39
CA ALA A 104 -0.76 -22.02 12.45
C ALA A 104 0.32 -21.39 13.35
N TYR A 105 0.50 -20.06 13.28
CA TYR A 105 1.44 -19.33 14.11
C TYR A 105 1.08 -19.36 15.61
N GLU A 106 -0.21 -19.26 15.94
CA GLU A 106 -0.69 -19.38 17.32
C GLU A 106 -0.49 -20.78 17.90
N GLY A 107 -0.51 -21.82 17.05
CA GLY A 107 -0.25 -23.21 17.44
C GLY A 107 1.23 -23.57 17.62
N LEU A 108 2.17 -22.66 17.32
CA LEU A 108 3.60 -22.92 17.49
C LEU A 108 4.04 -22.68 18.94
N GLU A 109 4.66 -23.69 19.54
CA GLU A 109 5.25 -23.60 20.88
C GLU A 109 6.50 -22.71 20.92
N ASN A 110 7.21 -22.56 19.79
CA ASN A 110 8.48 -21.81 19.70
C ASN A 110 8.43 -20.73 18.60
N LYS A 111 7.98 -19.53 18.99
CA LYS A 111 7.74 -18.39 18.10
C LYS A 111 9.01 -17.69 17.60
N GLU A 112 10.13 -17.85 18.29
CA GLU A 112 11.42 -17.22 17.95
C GLU A 112 12.02 -17.75 16.63
N LEU A 113 11.76 -19.03 16.29
CA LEU A 113 12.30 -19.64 15.07
C LEU A 113 11.68 -19.08 13.78
N VAL A 114 10.44 -18.61 13.85
CA VAL A 114 9.71 -18.06 12.69
C VAL A 114 10.05 -16.59 12.45
N GLU A 115 10.41 -15.86 13.49
CA GLU A 115 10.80 -14.44 13.40
C GLU A 115 12.11 -14.26 12.61
N GLY A 116 13.03 -15.24 12.69
CA GLY A 116 14.27 -15.25 11.91
C GLY A 116 14.14 -15.72 10.45
N GLY A 117 13.10 -16.50 10.11
CA GLY A 117 12.90 -17.12 8.80
C GLY A 117 11.81 -16.49 7.93
N GLY A 118 11.02 -15.58 8.49
CA GLY A 118 9.96 -14.88 7.76
C GLY A 118 10.51 -14.02 6.61
N VAL A 119 9.67 -13.83 5.59
CA VAL A 119 9.89 -12.93 4.45
C VAL A 119 10.37 -11.56 4.96
N LYS A 120 11.70 -11.36 4.98
CA LYS A 120 12.40 -10.22 5.58
C LYS A 120 12.33 -9.02 4.64
N LEU A 121 11.11 -8.59 4.32
CA LEU A 121 10.88 -7.56 3.30
C LEU A 121 10.89 -6.13 3.85
N GLU A 122 10.86 -5.91 5.17
CA GLU A 122 10.97 -4.58 5.76
C GLU A 122 11.79 -4.58 7.06
N ALA A 123 12.39 -3.42 7.39
CA ALA A 123 13.09 -3.23 8.65
C ALA A 123 12.16 -3.59 9.82
N GLU A 124 12.68 -4.32 10.81
CA GLU A 124 11.98 -4.58 12.07
C GLU A 124 11.71 -3.24 12.75
N LYS A 125 10.50 -2.73 12.53
CA LYS A 125 9.95 -1.64 13.29
C LYS A 125 9.08 -2.28 14.38
N ASP A 126 9.22 -1.80 15.61
CA ASP A 126 8.32 -2.19 16.70
C ASP A 126 6.94 -1.59 16.42
N ASP A 127 6.15 -2.35 15.67
CA ASP A 127 4.79 -1.99 15.26
C ASP A 127 3.77 -2.36 16.36
N GLY A 128 4.21 -2.85 17.53
CA GLY A 128 3.33 -3.31 18.62
C GLY A 128 2.45 -4.50 18.25
N LEU A 129 2.86 -5.26 17.21
CA LEU A 129 2.11 -6.36 16.60
C LEU A 129 2.82 -7.71 16.77
N ASN A 130 3.48 -7.90 17.93
CA ASN A 130 4.36 -9.04 18.21
C ASN A 130 3.59 -10.37 18.36
N ASP A 131 2.28 -10.31 18.58
CA ASP A 131 1.41 -11.49 18.65
C ASP A 131 0.98 -12.01 17.27
N CYS A 132 1.30 -11.27 16.20
CA CYS A 132 0.91 -11.59 14.83
C CYS A 132 2.04 -12.24 14.04
N ALA A 133 1.69 -13.19 13.17
CA ALA A 133 2.62 -13.84 12.26
C ALA A 133 3.37 -12.79 11.38
N PRO A 134 4.66 -13.01 11.04
CA PRO A 134 5.41 -12.09 10.20
C PRO A 134 4.73 -11.75 8.86
N SER A 135 4.08 -12.75 8.24
CA SER A 135 3.29 -12.56 7.00
C SER A 135 2.10 -11.64 7.20
N LEU A 136 1.39 -11.76 8.33
CA LEU A 136 0.26 -10.88 8.68
C LEU A 136 0.75 -9.44 8.92
N ARG A 137 1.87 -9.28 9.64
CA ARG A 137 2.50 -7.97 9.85
C ARG A 137 2.87 -7.31 8.51
N TYR A 138 3.47 -8.07 7.60
CA TYR A 138 3.79 -7.59 6.25
C TYR A 138 2.53 -7.20 5.47
N ALA A 139 1.49 -8.04 5.50
CA ALA A 139 0.24 -7.79 4.80
C ALA A 139 -0.45 -6.51 5.30
N LEU A 140 -0.57 -6.33 6.61
CA LEU A 140 -1.13 -5.10 7.20
C LEU A 140 -0.36 -3.85 6.76
N ARG A 141 0.98 -3.90 6.86
CA ARG A 141 1.85 -2.81 6.39
C ARG A 141 1.65 -2.50 4.90
N ARG A 142 1.44 -3.53 4.07
CA ARG A 142 1.19 -3.37 2.63
C ARG A 142 -0.20 -2.77 2.36
N LEU A 143 -1.22 -3.24 3.08
CA LEU A 143 -2.59 -2.74 2.98
C LEU A 143 -2.68 -1.26 3.38
N ILE A 144 -2.08 -0.87 4.51
CA ILE A 144 -2.05 0.52 4.99
C ILE A 144 -1.35 1.44 4.00
N ARG A 145 -0.28 1.00 3.36
CA ARG A 145 0.35 1.79 2.28
C ARG A 145 -0.56 1.86 1.04
N GLY A 146 -1.20 0.75 0.68
CA GLY A 146 -2.10 0.63 -0.46
C GLY A 146 -3.34 1.54 -0.40
N VAL A 147 -3.90 1.78 0.78
CA VAL A 147 -5.03 2.72 0.95
C VAL A 147 -4.67 4.18 0.67
N SER A 148 -3.38 4.52 0.57
CA SER A 148 -2.92 5.85 0.12
C SER A 148 -2.60 5.91 -1.37
N SER A 149 -2.92 4.86 -2.14
CA SER A 149 -2.71 4.87 -3.59
C SER A 149 -3.50 5.98 -4.27
N SER A 150 -2.87 6.67 -5.21
CA SER A 150 -3.53 7.66 -6.08
C SER A 150 -4.60 7.03 -6.98
N ARG A 151 -4.53 5.72 -7.24
CA ARG A 151 -5.50 4.95 -8.02
C ARG A 151 -6.73 4.61 -7.17
N GLU A 152 -7.89 5.08 -7.58
CA GLU A 152 -9.15 4.89 -6.85
C GLU A 152 -9.54 3.42 -6.70
N CYS A 153 -9.41 2.61 -7.77
CA CYS A 153 -9.72 1.17 -7.72
C CYS A 153 -8.84 0.43 -6.71
N ALA A 154 -7.54 0.72 -6.70
CA ALA A 154 -6.61 0.15 -5.74
C ALA A 154 -6.98 0.59 -4.33
N ARG A 155 -7.22 1.88 -4.11
CA ARG A 155 -7.60 2.43 -2.82
C ARG A 155 -8.80 1.70 -2.21
N GLN A 156 -9.83 1.45 -3.01
CA GLN A 156 -11.01 0.71 -2.60
C GLN A 156 -10.71 -0.75 -2.27
N GLY A 157 -9.95 -1.46 -3.11
CA GLY A 157 -9.60 -2.87 -2.85
C GLY A 157 -8.70 -3.06 -1.64
N PHE A 158 -7.68 -2.20 -1.47
CA PHE A 158 -6.84 -2.21 -0.28
C PHE A 158 -7.62 -1.88 1.00
N ALA A 159 -8.60 -0.97 0.94
CA ALA A 159 -9.46 -0.66 2.07
C ALA A 159 -10.41 -1.83 2.41
N LEU A 160 -10.96 -2.49 1.39
CA LEU A 160 -11.79 -3.68 1.56
C LEU A 160 -10.99 -4.82 2.18
N GLY A 161 -9.80 -5.12 1.63
CA GLY A 161 -8.89 -6.13 2.18
C GLY A 161 -8.53 -5.85 3.65
N LEU A 162 -8.25 -4.58 4.00
CA LEU A 162 -8.02 -4.20 5.39
C LEU A 162 -9.25 -4.41 6.28
N THR A 163 -10.45 -4.12 5.78
CA THR A 163 -11.71 -4.30 6.51
C THR A 163 -11.93 -5.79 6.84
N ILE A 164 -11.86 -6.65 5.82
CA ILE A 164 -12.10 -8.09 5.96
C ILE A 164 -11.02 -8.70 6.86
N LEU A 165 -9.75 -8.35 6.66
CA LEU A 165 -8.64 -8.88 7.46
C LEU A 165 -8.78 -8.53 8.95
N VAL A 166 -9.14 -7.28 9.26
CA VAL A 166 -9.31 -6.84 10.65
C VAL A 166 -10.58 -7.42 11.29
N SER A 167 -11.63 -7.66 10.49
CA SER A 167 -12.85 -8.32 10.97
C SER A 167 -12.65 -9.82 11.27
N THR A 168 -11.72 -10.45 10.55
CA THR A 168 -11.48 -11.90 10.64
C THR A 168 -10.47 -12.25 11.73
N ILE A 169 -9.37 -11.50 11.85
CA ILE A 169 -8.27 -11.82 12.75
C ILE A 169 -8.35 -10.96 14.02
N HIS A 170 -8.82 -11.57 15.09
CA HIS A 170 -9.06 -10.89 16.38
C HIS A 170 -7.77 -10.64 17.18
N SER A 171 -6.68 -11.30 16.81
CA SER A 171 -5.34 -11.17 17.41
C SER A 171 -4.69 -9.81 17.12
N ILE A 172 -5.24 -9.05 16.16
CA ILE A 172 -4.79 -7.69 15.83
C ILE A 172 -5.33 -6.72 16.90
N LYS A 173 -4.42 -6.12 17.67
CA LYS A 173 -4.74 -5.04 18.62
C LYS A 173 -5.09 -3.75 17.88
N VAL A 174 -6.28 -3.20 18.16
CA VAL A 174 -6.78 -1.98 17.50
C VAL A 174 -5.88 -0.77 17.79
N ASP A 175 -5.39 -0.63 19.02
CA ASP A 175 -4.47 0.45 19.41
C ASP A 175 -3.16 0.43 18.60
N SER A 176 -2.56 -0.75 18.42
CA SER A 176 -1.34 -0.90 17.62
C SER A 176 -1.61 -0.57 16.15
N LEU A 177 -2.75 -1.03 15.62
CA LEU A 177 -3.15 -0.75 14.24
C LEU A 177 -3.41 0.75 14.01
N LEU A 178 -4.06 1.44 14.94
CA LEU A 178 -4.27 2.88 14.88
C LEU A 178 -2.97 3.67 14.86
N LYS A 179 -2.00 3.31 15.73
CA LYS A 179 -0.65 3.90 15.71
C LYS A 179 0.03 3.67 14.36
N LEU A 180 -0.06 2.46 13.85
CA LEU A 180 0.53 2.07 12.56
C LEU A 180 -0.05 2.89 11.39
N ILE A 181 -1.36 3.11 11.37
CA ILE A 181 -2.05 3.96 10.39
C ILE A 181 -1.55 5.41 10.48
N VAL A 182 -1.41 5.96 11.68
CA VAL A 182 -0.94 7.34 11.88
C VAL A 182 0.48 7.51 11.35
N ASP A 183 1.36 6.56 11.67
CA ASP A 183 2.77 6.54 11.25
C ASP A 183 2.91 6.43 9.73
N PHE A 184 2.28 5.45 9.08
CA PHE A 184 2.43 5.25 7.64
C PHE A 184 1.77 6.35 6.81
N LEU A 185 0.70 6.94 7.34
CA LEU A 185 -0.08 7.96 6.64
C LEU A 185 0.20 9.35 7.19
N GLU A 186 1.37 9.58 7.77
CA GLU A 186 1.79 10.91 8.18
C GLU A 186 1.83 11.88 7.00
N VAL A 187 1.31 13.08 7.25
CA VAL A 187 1.24 14.17 6.29
C VAL A 187 2.26 15.22 6.72
N SER A 188 3.38 15.29 6.01
CA SER A 188 4.39 16.33 6.21
C SER A 188 4.05 17.59 5.41
N SER A 189 4.43 18.76 5.93
CA SER A 189 4.28 20.06 5.25
C SER A 189 5.14 20.20 4.00
N SER A 190 6.16 19.37 3.84
CA SER A 190 7.03 19.32 2.66
C SER A 190 6.41 18.54 1.49
N MET A 191 5.29 17.84 1.71
CA MET A 191 4.67 16.99 0.69
C MET A 191 3.97 17.80 -0.38
N LYS A 192 3.96 17.29 -1.62
CA LYS A 192 3.21 17.89 -2.73
C LYS A 192 1.70 17.80 -2.42
N GLY A 193 0.93 18.80 -2.85
CA GLY A 193 -0.51 18.88 -2.54
C GLY A 193 -1.29 17.61 -2.92
N GLN A 194 -0.95 16.95 -4.02
CA GLN A 194 -1.58 15.69 -4.42
C GLN A 194 -1.25 14.54 -3.46
N GLU A 195 0.01 14.38 -3.06
CA GLU A 195 0.43 13.35 -2.11
C GLU A 195 -0.19 13.58 -0.72
N GLN A 196 -0.28 14.84 -0.29
CA GLN A 196 -0.97 15.22 0.94
C GLN A 196 -2.46 14.82 0.88
N ARG A 197 -3.12 15.06 -0.26
CA ARG A 197 -4.52 14.62 -0.45
C ARG A 197 -4.62 13.10 -0.39
N ASP A 198 -3.73 12.38 -1.05
CA ASP A 198 -3.75 10.92 -1.09
C ASP A 198 -3.53 10.29 0.29
N ARG A 199 -2.63 10.85 1.11
CA ARG A 199 -2.41 10.44 2.51
C ARG A 199 -3.62 10.72 3.40
N LEU A 200 -4.24 11.90 3.26
CA LEU A 200 -5.43 12.25 4.03
C LEU A 200 -6.63 11.35 3.70
N LEU A 201 -6.85 11.10 2.41
CA LEU A 201 -7.86 10.14 1.96
C LEU A 201 -7.51 8.74 2.44
N GLY A 202 -6.26 8.31 2.37
CA GLY A 202 -5.84 7.02 2.91
C GLY A 202 -6.16 6.84 4.38
N ARG A 203 -5.99 7.89 5.21
CA ARG A 203 -6.39 7.85 6.63
C ARG A 203 -7.90 7.67 6.77
N LEU A 204 -8.69 8.37 5.97
CA LEU A 204 -10.14 8.21 5.96
C LEU A 204 -10.54 6.78 5.60
N PHE A 205 -9.95 6.19 4.55
CA PHE A 205 -10.23 4.81 4.16
C PHE A 205 -9.76 3.79 5.21
N ALA A 206 -8.61 4.01 5.84
CA ALA A 206 -8.09 3.14 6.89
C ALA A 206 -8.99 3.17 8.15
N TYR A 207 -9.38 4.36 8.60
CA TYR A 207 -10.31 4.48 9.72
C TYR A 207 -11.69 3.93 9.36
N GLY A 208 -12.14 4.10 8.12
CA GLY A 208 -13.39 3.50 7.67
C GLY A 208 -13.37 1.99 7.57
N ALA A 209 -12.22 1.40 7.25
CA ALA A 209 -12.05 -0.04 7.35
C ALA A 209 -12.17 -0.53 8.81
N LEU A 210 -11.66 0.24 9.78
CA LEU A 210 -11.81 -0.07 11.21
C LEU A 210 -13.24 0.08 11.72
N GLY A 211 -13.99 1.08 11.24
CA GLY A 211 -15.39 1.25 11.59
C GLY A 211 -16.24 0.09 11.05
N ARG A 212 -16.11 -0.19 9.75
CA ARG A 212 -16.88 -1.24 9.06
C ARG A 212 -16.52 -2.66 9.48
N SER A 213 -15.33 -2.89 10.02
CA SER A 213 -14.96 -4.21 10.55
C SER A 213 -15.70 -4.56 11.85
N GLY A 214 -16.41 -3.61 12.47
CA GLY A 214 -17.14 -3.82 13.73
C GLY A 214 -16.25 -3.89 14.97
N ARG A 215 -14.93 -4.03 14.82
CA ARG A 215 -13.98 -4.20 15.92
C ARG A 215 -13.98 -3.03 16.91
N LEU A 216 -14.13 -1.81 16.40
CA LEU A 216 -14.21 -0.62 17.27
C LEU A 216 -15.52 -0.60 18.07
N ALA A 217 -16.62 -1.09 17.49
CA ALA A 217 -17.90 -1.19 18.18
C ALA A 217 -17.88 -2.31 19.23
N GLU A 218 -17.26 -3.45 18.94
CA GLU A 218 -17.07 -4.56 19.90
C GLU A 218 -16.24 -4.13 21.11
N GLU A 219 -15.12 -3.43 20.89
CA GLU A 219 -14.31 -2.86 21.98
C GLU A 219 -15.11 -1.81 22.78
N TRP A 220 -15.89 -0.96 22.11
CA TRP A 220 -16.75 0.03 22.78
C TRP A 220 -17.82 -0.61 23.68
N ILE A 221 -18.47 -1.67 23.20
CA ILE A 221 -19.53 -2.37 23.95
C ILE A 221 -18.96 -3.14 25.14
N SER A 222 -17.81 -3.80 24.92
CA SER A 222 -17.16 -4.62 25.94
C SER A 222 -16.49 -3.79 27.03
N ASP A 223 -15.97 -2.61 26.67
CA ASP A 223 -15.21 -1.77 27.57
C ASP A 223 -15.89 -0.41 27.81
N ARG A 224 -16.91 -0.42 28.67
CA ARG A 224 -17.58 0.81 29.13
C ARG A 224 -16.67 1.73 29.96
N ASN A 225 -15.48 1.27 30.36
CA ASN A 225 -14.67 1.91 31.41
C ASN A 225 -13.23 2.29 31.03
N THR A 226 -12.70 1.91 29.87
CA THR A 226 -11.39 2.43 29.42
C THR A 226 -11.52 3.53 28.35
N PRO A 227 -10.55 4.47 28.28
CA PRO A 227 -10.55 5.59 27.33
C PRO A 227 -9.96 5.35 25.91
N PRO A 228 -9.62 4.15 25.39
CA PRO A 228 -9.02 4.03 24.05
C PRO A 228 -10.01 4.31 22.92
N SER A 229 -11.31 4.19 23.16
CA SER A 229 -12.37 4.42 22.16
C SER A 229 -12.77 5.89 21.96
N ARG A 230 -12.40 6.78 22.89
CA ARG A 230 -12.45 8.24 22.66
C ARG A 230 -11.41 8.68 21.64
N ASN A 231 -10.27 8.01 21.57
CA ASN A 231 -9.17 8.41 20.70
C ASN A 231 -9.51 8.24 19.23
N SER A 232 -10.14 7.12 18.84
CA SER A 232 -10.57 6.89 17.45
C SER A 232 -11.56 7.95 16.97
N LEU A 233 -12.59 8.25 17.77
CA LEU A 233 -13.56 9.32 17.46
C LEU A 233 -12.88 10.69 17.34
N VAL A 234 -11.95 11.00 18.24
CA VAL A 234 -11.14 12.23 18.19
C VAL A 234 -10.29 12.27 16.93
N PHE A 235 -9.70 11.16 16.49
CA PHE A 235 -8.96 11.08 15.23
C PHE A 235 -9.86 11.32 14.01
N PHE A 236 -11.08 10.79 14.00
CA PHE A 236 -12.07 11.05 12.95
C PHE A 236 -12.49 12.52 12.89
N ILE A 237 -12.84 13.13 14.03
CA ILE A 237 -13.22 14.54 14.11
C ILE A 237 -12.05 15.45 13.73
N ALA A 238 -10.83 15.12 14.17
CA ALA A 238 -9.61 15.83 13.79
C ALA A 238 -9.33 15.70 12.28
N LEU A 239 -9.65 14.58 11.67
CA LEU A 239 -9.50 14.39 10.22
C LEU A 239 -10.58 15.17 9.43
N ALA A 240 -11.83 15.10 9.86
CA ALA A 240 -12.95 15.83 9.26
C ALA A 240 -12.70 17.35 9.27
N SER A 241 -12.11 17.88 10.35
CA SER A 241 -11.80 19.30 10.47
C SER A 241 -10.60 19.78 9.65
N LYS A 242 -9.76 18.89 9.09
CA LYS A 242 -8.59 19.31 8.30
C LYS A 242 -8.94 19.96 6.95
N LYS A 243 -9.92 19.41 6.22
CA LYS A 243 -10.31 19.89 4.88
C LYS A 243 -11.81 19.65 4.65
N ARG A 244 -12.49 20.59 3.99
CA ARG A 244 -13.93 20.51 3.70
C ARG A 244 -14.33 19.23 2.96
N TYR A 245 -13.54 18.79 1.99
CA TYR A 245 -13.84 17.57 1.22
C TYR A 245 -13.75 16.26 2.04
N LEU A 246 -13.23 16.31 3.26
CA LEU A 246 -13.18 15.15 4.18
C LEU A 246 -14.35 15.15 5.17
N GLN A 247 -15.10 16.25 5.30
CA GLN A 247 -16.14 16.38 6.32
C GLN A 247 -17.27 15.37 6.10
N GLU A 248 -17.97 15.43 4.97
CA GLU A 248 -19.09 14.52 4.69
C GLU A 248 -18.64 13.06 4.63
N PRO A 249 -17.53 12.70 3.96
CA PRO A 249 -17.07 11.32 3.95
C PRO A 249 -16.65 10.79 5.33
N ALA A 250 -16.05 11.62 6.19
CA ALA A 250 -15.69 11.22 7.55
C ALA A 250 -16.92 10.95 8.41
N VAL A 251 -17.97 11.76 8.28
CA VAL A 251 -19.24 11.53 8.98
C VAL A 251 -19.93 10.28 8.46
N SER A 252 -19.97 10.07 7.13
CA SER A 252 -20.55 8.86 6.54
C SER A 252 -19.87 7.59 7.01
N VAL A 253 -18.54 7.62 7.19
CA VAL A 253 -17.79 6.49 7.72
C VAL A 253 -18.08 6.26 9.21
N LEU A 254 -18.29 7.32 9.99
CA LEU A 254 -18.60 7.21 11.40
C LEU A 254 -20.01 6.63 11.67
N LEU A 255 -20.94 6.86 10.75
CA LEU A 255 -22.34 6.42 10.85
C LEU A 255 -22.61 5.05 10.19
N ALA A 256 -21.62 4.46 9.52
CA ALA A 256 -21.73 3.18 8.82
C ALA A 256 -21.45 2.00 9.76
#